data_AF-A0A8J8K2Z0-F1
#
_entry.id   AF-A0A8J8K2Z0-F1
#
_cell.length_a   1.000
_cell.length_b   1.000
_cell.length_c   1.000
_cell.angle_alpha   90.00
_cell.angle_beta   90.00
_cell.angle_gamma   90.00
#
_symmetry.space_group_name_H-M   'P 1'
#
loop_
_entity.id
_entity.type
_entity.pdbx_description
1 polymer ?
#
loop_
_entity_poly.entity_id
_entity_poly.type
_entity_poly.pdbx_seq_one_letter_code
_entity_poly.pdbx_strand_id
1 'polypeptide(L)'
;MSLGLQIGLGVGIPLLLIVIFLIIVLKRRKKDQHPLQVRAEEMMVMITQRIHTLNKRIQRSDIEITELLLAQEREDPSITKIEIALDKIPNKIESLKAEIEESIADIKDLKEYREEIKLLIRAKGEKNWEKIEELLDFAREKMQYRFT
;
A
#
# COMPACT_ATOMS: atom_id res chain seq x y z
N MET A 1 -24.76 -7.45 -51.91
CA MET A 1 -23.81 -7.28 -50.78
C MET A 1 -24.61 -7.21 -49.50
N SER A 2 -24.35 -8.10 -48.54
CA SER A 2 -25.16 -8.28 -47.33
C SER A 2 -25.16 -7.03 -46.44
N LEU A 3 -26.35 -6.59 -45.98
CA LEU A 3 -26.53 -5.50 -45.01
C LEU A 3 -25.71 -5.70 -43.71
N GLY A 4 -25.35 -6.94 -43.37
CA GLY A 4 -24.51 -7.25 -42.22
C GLY A 4 -23.08 -6.69 -42.30
N LEU A 5 -22.56 -6.49 -43.53
CA LEU A 5 -21.22 -5.92 -43.72
C LEU A 5 -21.18 -4.40 -43.46
N GLN A 6 -22.27 -3.68 -43.78
CA GLN A 6 -22.35 -2.22 -43.56
C GLN A 6 -22.54 -1.86 -42.08
N ILE A 7 -23.29 -2.66 -41.33
CA ILE A 7 -23.50 -2.43 -39.89
C ILE A 7 -22.24 -2.81 -39.09
N GLY A 8 -21.50 -3.85 -39.50
CA GLY A 8 -20.23 -4.23 -38.90
C GLY A 8 -19.11 -3.18 -39.10
N LEU A 9 -19.08 -2.51 -40.25
CA LEU A 9 -18.11 -1.46 -40.55
C LEU A 9 -18.48 -0.09 -39.93
N GLY A 10 -19.77 0.24 -39.83
CA GLY A 10 -20.23 1.54 -39.34
C GLY A 10 -20.02 1.80 -37.85
N VAL A 11 -20.02 0.75 -37.01
CA VAL A 11 -19.87 0.86 -35.55
C VAL A 11 -18.51 0.34 -35.06
N GLY A 12 -17.91 -0.61 -35.78
CA GLY A 12 -16.63 -1.22 -35.41
C GLY A 12 -15.41 -0.33 -35.68
N ILE A 13 -15.38 0.41 -36.80
CA ILE A 13 -14.25 1.28 -37.17
C ILE A 13 -14.09 2.47 -36.20
N PRO A 14 -15.16 3.20 -35.82
CA PRO A 14 -15.05 4.30 -34.86
C PRO A 14 -14.55 3.82 -33.49
N LEU A 15 -15.00 2.64 -33.03
CA LEU A 15 -14.58 2.07 -31.75
C LEU A 15 -13.09 1.71 -31.77
N LEU A 16 -12.63 1.08 -32.85
CA LEU A 16 -11.21 0.76 -33.05
C LEU A 16 -10.32 2.00 -33.07
N LEU A 17 -10.77 3.08 -33.72
CA LEU A 17 -10.04 4.35 -33.75
C LEU A 17 -9.97 5.01 -32.36
N ILE A 18 -11.05 4.96 -31.57
CA ILE A 18 -11.06 5.46 -30.19
C ILE A 18 -10.08 4.66 -29.33
N VAL A 19 -10.07 3.33 -29.46
CA VAL A 19 -9.14 2.46 -28.72
C VAL A 19 -7.69 2.73 -29.12
N ILE A 20 -7.39 2.83 -30.41
CA ILE A 20 -6.04 3.16 -30.91
C ILE A 20 -5.61 4.55 -30.41
N PHE A 21 -6.51 5.54 -30.46
CA PHE A 21 -6.24 6.88 -29.95
C PHE A 21 -5.97 6.87 -28.44
N LEU A 22 -6.77 6.14 -27.66
CA LEU A 22 -6.54 5.94 -26.22
C LEU A 22 -5.19 5.29 -25.95
N ILE A 23 -4.81 4.26 -26.71
CA ILE A 23 -3.50 3.61 -26.58
C ILE A 23 -2.37 4.60 -26.90
N ILE A 24 -2.48 5.38 -27.97
CA ILE A 24 -1.46 6.37 -28.35
C ILE A 24 -1.35 7.48 -27.29
N VAL A 25 -2.46 7.97 -26.75
CA VAL A 25 -2.49 8.99 -25.69
C VAL A 25 -1.90 8.44 -24.39
N LEU A 26 -2.25 7.22 -23.99
CA LEU A 26 -1.67 6.55 -22.82
C LEU A 26 -0.17 6.30 -23.00
N LYS A 27 0.26 5.91 -24.20
CA LYS A 27 1.67 5.64 -24.52
C LYS A 27 2.49 6.93 -24.61
N ARG A 28 1.93 8.04 -25.13
CA ARG A 28 2.54 9.38 -25.09
C ARG A 28 2.66 9.90 -23.66
N ARG A 29 1.60 9.81 -22.86
CA ARG A 29 1.64 10.21 -21.44
C ARG A 29 2.75 9.52 -20.67
N LYS A 30 2.99 8.22 -20.89
CA LYS A 30 4.12 7.51 -20.28
C LYS A 30 5.49 7.94 -20.82
N LYS A 31 5.58 8.35 -22.09
CA LYS A 31 6.84 8.78 -22.72
C LYS A 31 7.27 10.19 -22.30
N ASP A 32 6.30 11.02 -21.91
CA ASP A 32 6.53 12.41 -21.46
C ASP A 32 6.63 12.53 -19.92
N GLN A 33 6.53 11.43 -19.18
CA GLN A 33 6.69 11.43 -17.73
C GLN A 33 8.17 11.46 -17.33
N HIS A 34 8.52 12.41 -16.47
CA HIS A 34 9.86 12.50 -15.90
C HIS A 34 10.20 11.23 -15.11
N PRO A 35 11.42 10.67 -15.20
CA PRO A 35 11.78 9.41 -14.53
C PRO A 35 11.52 9.41 -13.01
N LEU A 36 11.72 10.55 -12.34
CA LEU A 36 11.42 10.69 -10.91
C LEU A 36 9.93 10.62 -10.60
N GLN A 37 9.06 11.05 -11.52
CA GLN A 37 7.62 10.92 -11.32
C GLN A 37 7.20 9.45 -11.33
N VAL A 38 7.74 8.65 -12.26
CA VAL A 38 7.46 7.21 -12.32
C VAL A 38 7.96 6.51 -11.04
N ARG A 39 9.20 6.79 -10.62
CA ARG A 39 9.76 6.27 -9.37
C ARG A 39 8.90 6.64 -8.15
N ALA A 40 8.39 7.86 -8.13
CA ALA A 40 7.57 8.33 -7.02
C ALA A 40 6.16 7.71 -7.01
N GLU A 41 5.56 7.49 -8.18
CA GLU A 41 4.32 6.72 -8.32
C GLU A 41 4.51 5.26 -7.84
N GLU A 42 5.60 4.61 -8.22
CA GLU A 42 5.97 3.27 -7.76
C GLU A 42 6.20 3.22 -6.23
N MET A 43 6.93 4.21 -5.68
CA MET A 43 7.15 4.32 -4.24
C MET A 43 5.84 4.46 -3.46
N MET A 44 4.91 5.30 -3.93
CA MET A 44 3.59 5.41 -3.29
C MET A 44 2.81 4.09 -3.29
N VAL A 45 2.94 3.27 -4.35
CA VAL A 45 2.34 1.94 -4.40
C VAL A 45 2.98 1.02 -3.37
N MET A 46 4.31 0.99 -3.27
CA MET A 46 5.04 0.19 -2.28
C MET A 46 4.66 0.59 -0.84
N ILE A 47 4.62 1.89 -0.55
CA ILE A 47 4.17 2.42 0.75
C ILE A 47 2.74 1.95 1.06
N THR A 48 1.83 2.01 0.07
CA THR A 48 0.44 1.55 0.25
C THR A 48 0.37 0.06 0.57
N GLN A 49 1.15 -0.77 -0.14
CA GLN A 49 1.24 -2.21 0.14
C GLN A 49 1.83 -2.49 1.54
N ARG A 50 2.80 -1.67 1.96
CA ARG A 50 3.41 -1.78 3.29
C ARG A 50 2.39 -1.46 4.40
N ILE A 51 1.65 -0.36 4.27
CA ILE A 51 0.56 0.00 5.20
C ILE A 51 -0.46 -1.14 5.29
N HIS A 52 -0.85 -1.73 4.15
CA HIS A 52 -1.77 -2.88 4.13
C HIS A 52 -1.22 -4.08 4.90
N THR A 53 0.07 -4.36 4.75
CA THR A 53 0.75 -5.46 5.45
C THR A 53 0.80 -5.23 6.97
N LEU A 54 1.12 -4.01 7.40
CA LEU A 54 1.11 -3.63 8.82
C LEU A 54 -0.29 -3.72 9.42
N ASN A 55 -1.32 -3.24 8.72
CA ASN A 55 -2.72 -3.39 9.17
C ASN A 55 -3.10 -4.86 9.36
N LYS A 56 -2.70 -5.75 8.45
CA LYS A 56 -2.94 -7.20 8.61
C LYS A 56 -2.19 -7.78 9.81
N ARG A 57 -0.99 -7.30 10.11
CA ARG A 57 -0.24 -7.71 11.32
C ARG A 57 -0.97 -7.28 12.58
N ILE A 58 -1.40 -6.01 12.65
CA ILE A 58 -2.22 -5.50 13.78
C ILE A 58 -3.47 -6.34 13.99
N GLN A 59 -4.22 -6.63 12.92
CA GLN A 59 -5.42 -7.49 13.00
C GLN A 59 -5.12 -8.89 13.56
N ARG A 60 -3.98 -9.49 13.18
CA ARG A 60 -3.58 -10.79 13.72
C ARG A 60 -3.23 -10.69 15.21
N SER A 61 -2.47 -9.68 15.61
CA SER A 61 -2.13 -9.44 17.01
C SER A 61 -3.37 -9.16 17.86
N ASP A 62 -4.37 -8.44 17.34
CA ASP A 62 -5.65 -8.18 18.01
C ASP A 62 -6.47 -9.47 18.24
N ILE A 63 -6.52 -10.35 17.24
CA ILE A 63 -7.12 -11.68 17.37
C ILE A 63 -6.36 -12.51 18.41
N GLU A 64 -5.03 -12.50 18.38
CA GLU A 64 -4.20 -13.23 19.35
C GLU A 64 -4.42 -12.73 20.78
N ILE A 65 -4.50 -11.40 20.99
CA ILE A 65 -4.87 -10.80 22.28
C ILE A 65 -6.25 -11.29 22.73
N THR A 66 -7.23 -11.34 21.83
CA THR A 66 -8.58 -11.83 22.14
C THR A 66 -8.57 -13.31 22.55
N GLU A 67 -7.85 -14.16 21.82
CA GLU A 67 -7.69 -15.58 22.16
C GLU A 67 -7.00 -15.76 23.53
N LEU A 68 -5.97 -14.96 23.82
CA LEU A 68 -5.25 -14.96 25.09
C LEU A 68 -6.14 -14.54 26.26
N LEU A 69 -6.93 -13.47 26.10
CA LEU A 69 -7.88 -13.01 27.12
C LEU A 69 -8.96 -14.08 27.41
N LEU A 70 -9.49 -14.73 26.37
CA LEU A 70 -10.47 -15.81 26.53
C LEU A 70 -9.87 -17.03 27.24
N ALA A 71 -8.62 -17.40 26.91
CA ALA A 71 -7.91 -18.48 27.59
C ALA A 71 -7.68 -18.19 29.08
N GLN A 72 -7.35 -16.93 29.40
CA GLN A 72 -7.20 -16.49 30.78
C GLN A 72 -8.54 -16.49 31.55
N GLU A 73 -9.62 -16.01 30.93
CA GLU A 73 -10.96 -15.97 31.54
C GLU A 73 -11.51 -17.38 31.83
N ARG A 74 -11.23 -18.34 30.94
CA ARG A 74 -11.71 -19.72 31.04
C ARG A 74 -10.74 -20.67 31.72
N GLU A 75 -9.56 -20.18 32.12
CA GLU A 75 -8.44 -20.99 32.62
C GLU A 75 -8.08 -22.16 31.69
N ASP A 76 -8.28 -21.97 30.39
CA ASP A 76 -8.11 -23.00 29.36
C ASP A 76 -7.08 -22.57 28.31
N PRO A 77 -5.82 -23.03 28.42
CA PRO A 77 -4.76 -22.67 27.48
C PRO A 77 -4.98 -23.26 26.08
N SER A 78 -5.84 -24.26 25.92
CA SER A 78 -6.11 -24.90 24.62
C SER A 78 -6.84 -23.99 23.61
N ILE A 79 -7.43 -22.90 24.09
CA ILE A 79 -8.07 -21.86 23.28
C ILE A 79 -7.05 -21.12 22.41
N THR A 80 -5.81 -21.04 22.88
CA THR A 80 -4.73 -20.33 22.17
C THR A 80 -4.05 -21.23 21.15
N LYS A 81 -3.61 -20.65 20.02
CA LYS A 81 -2.81 -21.38 19.01
C LYS A 81 -1.35 -21.60 19.41
N ILE A 82 -0.92 -21.05 20.54
CA ILE A 82 0.47 -21.02 21.00
C ILE A 82 0.53 -21.63 22.39
N GLU A 83 1.48 -22.53 22.61
CA GLU A 83 1.65 -23.13 23.93
C GLU A 83 2.21 -22.08 24.90
N ILE A 84 1.35 -21.57 25.79
CA ILE A 84 1.68 -20.54 26.77
C ILE A 84 1.03 -20.87 28.12
N ALA A 85 1.80 -20.67 29.20
CA ALA A 85 1.26 -20.82 30.55
C ALA A 85 0.35 -19.62 30.91
N LEU A 86 -0.73 -19.87 31.65
CA LEU A 86 -1.73 -18.85 32.00
C LEU A 86 -1.12 -17.64 32.74
N ASP A 87 -0.09 -17.85 33.57
CA ASP A 87 0.63 -16.79 34.29
C ASP A 87 1.46 -15.88 33.37
N LYS A 88 1.77 -16.33 32.15
CA LYS A 88 2.54 -15.57 31.14
C LYS A 88 1.65 -14.80 30.16
N ILE A 89 0.35 -15.07 30.14
CA ILE A 89 -0.60 -14.40 29.25
C ILE A 89 -0.55 -12.87 29.39
N PRO A 90 -0.56 -12.27 30.60
CA PRO A 90 -0.51 -10.81 30.75
C PRO A 90 0.71 -10.17 30.06
N ASN A 91 1.89 -10.76 30.27
CA ASN A 91 3.13 -10.27 29.66
C ASN A 91 3.11 -10.38 28.13
N LYS A 92 2.52 -11.45 27.60
CA LYS A 92 2.38 -11.64 26.15
C LYS A 92 1.41 -10.61 25.55
N ILE A 93 0.31 -10.32 26.23
CA ILE A 93 -0.64 -9.28 25.81
C ILE A 93 0.04 -7.91 25.79
N GLU A 94 0.82 -7.56 26.81
CA GLU A 94 1.57 -6.29 26.84
C GLU A 94 2.57 -6.19 25.69
N SER A 95 3.30 -7.26 25.40
CA SER A 95 4.21 -7.33 24.26
C SER A 95 3.47 -7.09 22.93
N LEU A 96 2.33 -7.75 22.72
CA LEU A 96 1.54 -7.59 21.50
C LEU A 96 0.95 -6.17 21.37
N LYS A 97 0.56 -5.55 22.48
CA LYS A 97 0.11 -4.14 22.48
C LYS A 97 1.23 -3.19 22.05
N ALA A 98 2.44 -3.37 22.58
CA ALA A 98 3.59 -2.57 22.17
C ALA A 98 3.90 -2.73 20.67
N GLU A 99 3.83 -3.96 20.13
CA GLU A 99 4.00 -4.22 18.69
C GLU A 99 2.91 -3.55 17.83
N ILE A 100 1.66 -3.50 18.32
CA ILE A 100 0.56 -2.81 17.66
C ILE A 100 0.82 -1.29 17.65
N GLU A 101 1.22 -0.72 18.78
CA GLU A 101 1.51 0.72 18.90
C GLU A 101 2.65 1.13 17.96
N GLU A 102 3.73 0.35 17.90
CA GLU A 102 4.83 0.57 16.96
C GLU A 102 4.34 0.50 15.50
N SER A 103 3.54 -0.52 15.18
CA SER A 103 2.97 -0.69 13.83
C SER A 103 2.05 0.48 13.43
N ILE A 104 1.29 1.04 14.39
CA ILE A 104 0.45 2.21 14.17
C ILE A 104 1.29 3.46 13.90
N ALA A 105 2.36 3.67 14.68
CA ALA A 105 3.30 4.76 14.45
C ALA A 105 3.91 4.67 13.04
N ASP A 106 4.34 3.48 12.62
CA ASP A 106 4.89 3.25 11.28
C ASP A 106 3.90 3.54 10.17
N ILE A 107 2.64 3.12 10.35
CA ILE A 107 1.58 3.43 9.38
C ILE A 107 1.38 4.94 9.27
N LYS A 108 1.47 5.69 10.38
CA LYS A 108 1.31 7.14 10.38
C LYS A 108 2.44 7.80 9.58
N ASP A 109 3.69 7.48 9.88
CA ASP A 109 4.87 8.00 9.17
C ASP A 109 4.78 7.72 7.66
N LEU A 110 4.43 6.48 7.29
CA LEU A 110 4.29 6.06 5.90
C LEU A 110 3.16 6.82 5.17
N LYS A 111 2.06 7.14 5.86
CA LYS A 111 0.98 7.96 5.29
C LYS A 111 1.43 9.39 5.05
N GLU A 112 2.18 9.97 5.98
CA GLU A 112 2.74 11.31 5.86
C GLU A 112 3.67 11.41 4.64
N TYR A 113 4.64 10.50 4.50
CA TYR A 113 5.54 10.47 3.33
C TYR A 113 4.79 10.30 2.01
N ARG A 114 3.78 9.42 1.98
CA ARG A 114 2.98 9.21 0.76
C ARG A 114 2.25 10.48 0.35
N GLU A 115 1.68 11.22 1.29
CA GLU A 115 0.98 12.47 0.98
C GLU A 115 1.97 13.58 0.58
N GLU A 116 3.15 13.68 1.19
CA GLU A 116 4.19 14.61 0.76
C GLU A 116 4.64 14.36 -0.68
N ILE A 117 4.95 13.11 -1.03
CA ILE A 117 5.31 12.71 -2.39
C ILE A 117 4.19 13.07 -3.37
N LYS A 118 2.94 12.77 -3.00
CA LYS A 118 1.76 13.06 -3.82
C LYS A 118 1.55 14.56 -4.04
N LEU A 119 1.77 15.39 -3.03
CA LEU A 119 1.66 16.84 -3.13
C LEU A 119 2.71 17.40 -4.09
N LEU A 120 3.96 16.94 -3.99
CA LEU A 120 5.04 17.38 -4.88
C LEU A 120 4.83 16.98 -6.34
N ILE A 121 4.32 15.76 -6.59
CA ILE A 121 4.01 15.31 -7.96
C ILE A 121 2.84 16.10 -8.57
N ARG A 122 1.85 16.49 -7.75
CA ARG A 122 0.63 17.18 -8.19
C ARG A 122 0.75 18.70 -8.22
N ALA A 123 1.84 19.27 -7.73
CA ALA A 123 2.07 20.71 -7.75
C ALA A 123 1.93 21.26 -9.18
N LYS A 124 1.06 22.26 -9.36
CA LYS A 124 0.91 22.97 -10.64
C LYS A 124 2.04 24.00 -10.73
N GLY A 125 3.12 23.65 -11.42
CA GLY A 125 4.29 24.51 -11.58
C GLY A 125 5.55 23.70 -11.86
N GLU A 126 6.71 24.35 -11.70
CA GLU A 126 8.00 23.66 -11.77
C GLU A 126 8.10 22.67 -10.60
N LYS A 127 8.26 21.39 -10.95
CA LYS A 127 8.35 20.33 -9.95
C LYS A 127 9.73 20.39 -9.31
N ASN A 128 9.77 20.48 -7.99
CA ASN A 128 11.02 20.40 -7.25
C ASN A 128 11.50 18.94 -7.21
N TRP A 129 12.23 18.57 -8.26
CA TRP A 129 12.71 17.21 -8.49
C TRP A 129 13.76 16.76 -7.47
N GLU A 130 14.62 17.67 -7.02
CA GLU A 130 15.62 17.42 -5.98
C GLU A 130 14.96 17.00 -4.67
N LYS A 131 13.93 17.76 -4.24
CA LYS A 131 13.14 17.41 -3.06
C LYS A 131 12.37 16.09 -3.21
N ILE A 132 11.91 15.77 -4.42
CA ILE A 132 11.28 14.46 -4.69
C ILE A 132 12.33 13.35 -4.53
N GLU A 133 13.53 13.52 -5.05
CA GLU A 133 14.61 12.53 -4.94
C GLU A 133 15.01 12.28 -3.48
N GLU A 134 15.20 13.35 -2.68
CA GLU A 134 15.46 13.24 -1.23
C GLU A 134 14.38 12.44 -0.49
N LEU A 135 13.10 12.72 -0.77
CA LEU A 135 11.99 12.00 -0.15
C LEU A 135 11.91 10.55 -0.60
N LEU A 136 12.27 10.24 -1.85
CA LEU A 136 12.32 8.86 -2.33
C LEU A 136 13.44 8.08 -1.66
N ASP A 137 14.61 8.68 -1.48
CA ASP A 137 15.72 8.04 -0.80
C ASP A 137 15.42 7.82 0.69
N PHE A 138 14.83 8.80 1.35
CA PHE A 138 14.41 8.66 2.75
C PHE A 138 13.31 7.61 2.93
N ALA A 139 12.30 7.60 2.05
CA ALA A 139 11.25 6.58 2.07
C ALA A 139 11.83 5.19 1.82
N ARG A 140 12.81 5.07 0.91
CA ARG A 140 13.52 3.83 0.63
C ARG A 140 14.32 3.34 1.83
N GLU A 141 15.08 4.21 2.48
CA GLU A 141 15.86 3.89 3.67
C GLU A 141 14.96 3.44 4.81
N LYS A 142 13.87 4.18 5.09
CA LYS A 142 12.88 3.78 6.10
C LYS A 142 12.22 2.43 5.81
N MET A 143 12.00 2.11 4.52
CA MET A 143 11.50 0.80 4.11
C MET A 143 12.57 -0.30 4.16
N GLN A 144 13.87 0.02 4.19
CA GLN A 144 14.97 -0.96 4.30
C GLN A 144 15.42 -1.19 5.75
N TYR A 145 15.64 -0.13 6.52
CA TYR A 145 16.27 -0.18 7.85
C TYR A 145 15.42 -0.84 8.94
N ARG A 146 14.10 -0.91 8.77
CA ARG A 146 13.20 -1.57 9.74
C ARG A 146 12.97 -3.06 9.45
N PHE A 147 13.64 -3.65 8.45
CA PHE A 147 13.38 -5.03 8.00
C PHE A 147 14.62 -5.89 7.70
N THR A 148 15.82 -5.47 8.12
CA THR A 148 16.95 -6.36 8.44
C THR A 148 17.03 -6.54 9.94
#